data_AF-W2YYZ7-F1
#
_entry.id   AF-W2YYZ7-F1
#
_cell.length_a   1.000
_cell.length_b   1.000
_cell.length_c   1.000
_cell.angle_alpha   90.00
_cell.angle_beta   90.00
_cell.angle_gamma   90.00
#
_symmetry.space_group_name_H-M   'P 1'
#
loop_
_entity.id
_entity.type
_entity.pdbx_description
1 polymer ?
#
loop_
_entity_poly.entity_id
_entity_poly.type
_entity_poly.pdbx_seq_one_letter_code
_entity_poly.pdbx_strand_id
1 'polypeptide(L)'
;MHRKALVAPALVAAYNRCMNAVDRVDQLRSTNPTRRREKRLHMSVFTWLLDLSIINAYALHHHLNETSSASITLRDFKRSIADMLTRNEKRLQQQRMDEKTLVRELVRARPDELTDMKQKLETLNGKLGKLLKFQLEFHVLIEDSEERSYALAAALDYKDESVQDGFFGLLLEMVVNKLKG
;
A
#
# COMPACT_ATOMS: atom_id res chain seq x y z
N MET A 1 -37.98 -50.93 2.67
CA MET A 1 -39.42 -50.55 2.77
C MET A 1 -40.17 -51.04 1.54
N HIS A 2 -41.00 -52.07 1.68
CA HIS A 2 -41.86 -52.56 0.59
C HIS A 2 -43.01 -51.58 0.38
N ARG A 3 -43.05 -50.87 -0.77
CA ARG A 3 -44.19 -50.03 -1.14
C ARG A 3 -45.32 -50.94 -1.63
N LYS A 4 -46.34 -51.16 -0.80
CA LYS A 4 -47.61 -51.72 -1.28
C LYS A 4 -48.27 -50.65 -2.16
N ALA A 5 -48.58 -50.99 -3.41
CA ALA A 5 -49.32 -50.10 -4.31
C ALA A 5 -50.75 -49.97 -3.79
N LEU A 6 -51.07 -48.81 -3.21
CA LEU A 6 -52.43 -48.47 -2.82
C LEU A 6 -53.19 -48.01 -4.06
N VAL A 7 -54.28 -48.70 -4.39
CA VAL A 7 -55.20 -48.28 -5.44
C VAL A 7 -56.04 -47.14 -4.87
N ALA A 8 -55.72 -45.91 -5.28
CA ALA A 8 -56.45 -44.71 -4.92
C ALA A 8 -57.09 -44.09 -6.17
N PRO A 9 -58.25 -43.43 -6.05
CA PRO A 9 -58.83 -42.68 -7.16
C PRO A 9 -57.83 -41.67 -7.72
N ALA A 10 -57.83 -41.49 -9.05
CA ALA A 10 -56.91 -40.58 -9.73
C ALA A 10 -56.95 -39.16 -9.14
N LEU A 11 -58.12 -38.70 -8.70
CA LEU A 11 -58.31 -37.40 -8.04
C LEU A 11 -57.54 -37.30 -6.71
N VAL A 12 -57.61 -38.34 -5.88
CA VAL A 12 -56.90 -38.40 -4.59
C VAL A 12 -55.38 -38.47 -4.83
N ALA A 13 -54.94 -39.21 -5.86
CA ALA A 13 -53.54 -39.29 -6.23
C ALA A 13 -53.00 -37.95 -6.75
N ALA A 14 -53.76 -37.24 -7.59
CA ALA A 14 -53.40 -35.92 -8.10
C ALA A 14 -53.32 -34.88 -6.99
N TYR A 15 -54.30 -34.88 -6.08
CA TYR A 15 -54.29 -34.01 -4.90
C TYR A 15 -53.06 -34.26 -4.03
N ASN A 16 -52.81 -35.51 -3.63
CA ASN A 16 -51.65 -35.86 -2.79
C ASN A 16 -50.31 -35.54 -3.46
N ARG A 17 -50.25 -35.56 -4.79
CA ARG A 17 -49.05 -35.18 -5.55
C ARG A 17 -48.79 -33.67 -5.50
N CYS A 18 -49.83 -32.85 -5.61
CA CYS A 18 -49.71 -31.40 -5.72
C CYS A 18 -49.82 -30.64 -4.38
N MET A 19 -50.51 -31.20 -3.38
CA MET A 19 -50.78 -30.55 -2.09
C MET A 19 -49.50 -30.05 -1.39
N ASN A 20 -48.42 -30.83 -1.48
CA ASN A 20 -47.15 -30.53 -0.80
C ASN A 20 -46.23 -29.61 -1.61
N ALA A 21 -46.67 -29.03 -2.73
CA ALA A 21 -45.81 -28.21 -3.59
C ALA A 21 -45.31 -26.95 -2.87
N VAL A 22 -46.21 -26.25 -2.18
CA VAL A 22 -45.88 -25.04 -1.41
C VAL A 22 -44.95 -25.37 -0.25
N ASP A 23 -45.27 -26.43 0.51
CA ASP A 23 -44.45 -26.88 1.63
C ASP A 23 -43.04 -27.30 1.20
N ARG A 24 -42.90 -27.92 0.03
CA ARG A 24 -41.59 -28.28 -0.53
C ARG A 24 -40.75 -27.04 -0.86
N VAL A 25 -41.35 -26.00 -1.43
CA VAL A 25 -40.64 -24.73 -1.71
C VAL A 25 -40.25 -24.06 -0.39
N ASP A 26 -41.13 -24.08 0.61
CA ASP A 26 -40.84 -23.55 1.94
C ASP A 26 -39.71 -24.31 2.66
N GLN A 27 -39.71 -25.64 2.53
CA GLN A 27 -38.66 -26.51 3.05
C GLN A 27 -37.33 -26.26 2.33
N LEU A 28 -37.32 -26.16 1.01
CA LEU A 28 -36.11 -25.81 0.25
C LEU A 28 -35.55 -24.45 0.68
N ARG A 29 -36.43 -23.47 0.91
CA ARG A 29 -36.03 -22.14 1.42
C ARG A 29 -35.43 -22.23 2.82
N SER A 30 -36.04 -22.99 3.73
CA SER A 30 -35.59 -23.10 5.12
C SER A 30 -34.27 -23.87 5.27
N THR A 31 -33.91 -24.75 4.35
CA THR A 31 -32.61 -25.47 4.37
C THR A 31 -31.42 -24.57 4.01
N ASN A 32 -31.63 -23.53 3.21
CA ASN A 32 -30.57 -22.60 2.76
C ASN A 32 -31.03 -21.14 2.86
N PRO A 33 -31.35 -20.62 4.05
CA PRO A 33 -31.92 -19.29 4.19
C PRO A 33 -30.85 -18.21 4.05
N THR A 34 -31.13 -17.17 3.25
CA THR A 34 -30.33 -15.93 3.23
C THR A 34 -30.73 -14.99 4.37
N ARG A 35 -31.80 -15.35 5.10
CA ARG A 35 -32.36 -14.61 6.22
C ARG A 35 -31.36 -14.47 7.38
N ARG A 36 -31.12 -13.22 7.80
CA ARG A 36 -30.46 -12.88 9.07
C ARG A 36 -31.52 -12.56 10.14
N ARG A 37 -31.17 -12.70 11.43
CA ARG A 37 -32.05 -12.27 12.53
C ARG A 37 -32.19 -10.75 12.49
N GLU A 38 -33.32 -10.25 12.01
CA GLU A 38 -33.57 -8.82 11.86
C GLU A 38 -34.88 -8.39 12.52
N LYS A 39 -34.88 -7.19 13.12
CA LYS A 39 -36.05 -6.61 13.79
C LYS A 39 -37.01 -5.91 12.82
N ARG A 40 -36.57 -5.62 11.59
CA ARG A 40 -37.33 -4.86 10.59
C ARG A 40 -38.04 -5.81 9.63
N LEU A 41 -39.37 -5.68 9.53
CA LEU A 41 -40.20 -6.52 8.66
C LEU A 41 -39.82 -6.38 7.17
N HIS A 42 -39.52 -5.16 6.72
CA HIS A 42 -39.15 -4.89 5.32
C HIS A 42 -37.95 -5.75 4.86
N MET A 43 -36.92 -5.87 5.70
CA MET A 43 -35.75 -6.67 5.37
C MET A 43 -36.04 -8.18 5.41
N SER A 44 -36.95 -8.62 6.28
CA SER A 44 -37.43 -10.01 6.28
C SER A 44 -38.20 -10.34 5.00
N VAL A 45 -39.05 -9.44 4.52
CA VAL A 45 -39.78 -9.61 3.24
C VAL A 45 -38.81 -9.57 2.06
N PHE A 46 -37.84 -8.65 2.07
CA PHE A 46 -36.83 -8.55 1.03
C PHE A 46 -35.98 -9.83 0.91
N THR A 47 -35.44 -10.31 2.04
CA THR A 47 -34.64 -11.55 2.05
C THR A 47 -35.47 -12.77 1.65
N TRP A 48 -36.76 -12.80 2.00
CA TRP A 48 -37.70 -13.83 1.54
C TRP A 48 -37.91 -13.81 0.02
N LEU A 49 -38.14 -12.62 -0.56
CA LEU A 49 -38.30 -12.46 -2.01
C LEU A 49 -37.01 -12.82 -2.76
N LEU A 50 -35.86 -12.47 -2.20
CA LEU A 50 -34.54 -12.80 -2.76
C LEU A 50 -34.32 -14.32 -2.77
N ASP A 51 -34.63 -15.01 -1.66
CA ASP A 51 -34.54 -16.47 -1.63
C ASP A 51 -35.49 -17.14 -2.64
N LEU A 52 -36.70 -16.61 -2.83
CA LEU A 52 -37.65 -17.12 -3.81
C LEU A 52 -37.21 -16.88 -5.25
N SER A 53 -36.66 -15.70 -5.56
CA SER A 53 -36.17 -15.38 -6.91
C SER A 53 -35.00 -16.28 -7.31
N ILE A 54 -34.10 -16.60 -6.37
CA ILE A 54 -33.02 -17.56 -6.61
C ILE A 54 -33.54 -18.97 -6.88
N ILE A 55 -34.54 -19.43 -6.13
CA ILE A 55 -35.15 -20.76 -6.35
C ILE A 55 -35.80 -20.84 -7.74
N ASN A 56 -36.52 -19.79 -8.14
CA ASN A 56 -37.13 -19.71 -9.47
C ASN A 56 -36.06 -19.67 -10.58
N ALA A 57 -35.00 -18.89 -10.39
CA ALA A 57 -33.87 -18.84 -11.33
C ALA A 57 -33.15 -20.20 -11.43
N TYR A 58 -33.01 -20.92 -10.33
CA TYR A 58 -32.45 -22.27 -10.32
C TYR A 58 -33.32 -23.27 -11.07
N ALA A 59 -34.65 -23.21 -10.89
CA ALA A 59 -35.58 -24.06 -11.64
C ALA A 59 -35.48 -23.80 -13.16
N LEU A 60 -35.41 -22.54 -13.57
CA LEU A 60 -35.19 -22.16 -14.97
C LEU A 60 -33.83 -22.66 -15.48
N HIS A 61 -32.77 -22.47 -14.70
CA HIS A 61 -31.43 -22.96 -15.05
C HIS A 61 -31.40 -24.49 -15.18
N HIS A 62 -32.14 -25.21 -14.34
CA HIS A 62 -32.25 -26.66 -14.44
C HIS A 62 -32.99 -27.08 -15.71
N HIS A 63 -34.14 -26.48 -16.01
CA HIS A 63 -34.91 -26.79 -17.22
C HIS A 63 -34.14 -26.49 -18.51
N LEU A 64 -33.35 -25.42 -18.55
CA LEU A 64 -32.51 -25.10 -19.70
C LEU A 64 -31.30 -26.02 -19.85
N ASN A 65 -30.78 -26.54 -18.73
CA ASN A 65 -29.60 -27.40 -18.70
C ASN A 65 -29.93 -28.89 -18.54
N GLU A 66 -31.19 -29.32 -18.58
CA GLU A 66 -31.58 -30.75 -18.57
C GLU A 66 -30.92 -31.54 -19.73
N THR A 67 -30.53 -30.85 -20.80
CA THR A 67 -29.76 -31.40 -21.93
C THR A 67 -28.26 -31.56 -21.63
N SER A 68 -27.73 -30.89 -20.59
CA SER A 68 -26.31 -30.89 -20.20
C SER A 68 -26.16 -31.52 -18.80
N SER A 69 -25.59 -32.71 -18.75
CA SER A 69 -25.52 -33.66 -17.62
C SER A 69 -24.78 -33.20 -16.34
N ALA A 70 -24.53 -31.90 -16.15
CA ALA A 70 -23.94 -31.36 -14.93
C ALA A 70 -25.04 -30.96 -13.92
N SER A 71 -25.30 -31.84 -12.94
CA SER A 71 -26.21 -31.55 -11.83
C SER A 71 -25.58 -30.55 -10.85
N ILE A 72 -25.75 -29.25 -11.12
CA ILE A 72 -25.33 -28.19 -10.20
C ILE A 72 -26.29 -28.18 -9.00
N THR A 73 -25.75 -28.23 -7.77
CA THR A 73 -26.57 -28.13 -6.56
C THR A 73 -27.08 -26.69 -6.37
N LEU A 74 -28.23 -26.52 -5.71
CA LEU A 74 -28.78 -25.18 -5.39
C LEU A 74 -27.78 -24.31 -4.63
N ARG A 75 -26.93 -24.92 -3.78
CA ARG A 75 -25.90 -24.22 -3.01
C ARG A 75 -24.80 -23.67 -3.92
N ASP A 76 -24.34 -24.46 -4.89
CA ASP A 76 -23.30 -24.03 -5.83
C ASP A 76 -23.82 -22.94 -6.77
N PHE A 77 -25.08 -23.05 -7.18
CA PHE A 77 -25.77 -21.99 -7.92
C PHE A 77 -25.84 -20.68 -7.12
N LYS A 78 -26.25 -20.73 -5.85
CA LYS A 78 -26.23 -19.58 -4.93
C LYS A 78 -24.83 -18.96 -4.81
N ARG A 79 -23.80 -19.80 -4.66
CA ARG A 79 -22.41 -19.35 -4.57
C ARG A 79 -21.95 -18.67 -5.85
N SER A 80 -22.26 -19.24 -7.01
CA SER A 80 -21.93 -18.67 -8.32
C SER A 80 -22.56 -17.28 -8.51
N ILE A 81 -23.84 -17.12 -8.16
CA ILE A 81 -24.53 -15.82 -8.19
C ILE A 81 -23.85 -14.83 -7.25
N ALA A 82 -23.60 -15.22 -6.00
CA ALA A 82 -22.95 -14.36 -5.01
C ALA A 82 -21.55 -13.91 -5.48
N ASP A 83 -20.78 -14.82 -6.06
CA ASP A 83 -19.48 -14.50 -6.62
C ASP A 83 -19.61 -13.58 -7.83
N MET A 84 -20.54 -13.84 -8.75
CA MET A 84 -20.79 -12.97 -9.91
C MET A 84 -21.13 -11.54 -9.50
N LEU A 85 -22.04 -11.37 -8.53
CA LEU A 85 -22.46 -10.07 -8.04
C LEU A 85 -21.37 -9.34 -7.25
N THR A 86 -20.51 -10.09 -6.52
CA THR A 86 -19.48 -9.49 -5.66
C THR A 86 -18.11 -9.32 -6.34
N ARG A 87 -17.90 -9.86 -7.54
CA ARG A 87 -16.61 -9.78 -8.27
C ARG A 87 -16.10 -8.34 -8.40
N ASN A 88 -16.97 -7.42 -8.78
CA ASN A 88 -16.59 -6.02 -8.99
C ASN A 88 -16.18 -5.35 -7.68
N GLU A 89 -16.98 -5.53 -6.63
CA GLU A 89 -16.68 -5.00 -5.29
C GLU A 89 -15.40 -5.60 -4.70
N LYS A 90 -15.19 -6.91 -4.84
CA LYS A 90 -13.95 -7.59 -4.42
C LYS A 90 -12.73 -6.99 -5.12
N ARG A 91 -12.83 -6.70 -6.43
CA ARG A 91 -11.75 -6.06 -7.20
C ARG A 91 -11.43 -4.65 -6.70
N LEU A 92 -12.46 -3.84 -6.42
CA LEU A 92 -12.28 -2.49 -5.88
C LEU A 92 -11.68 -2.51 -4.47
N GLN A 93 -12.10 -3.45 -3.63
CA GLN A 93 -11.54 -3.61 -2.28
C GLN A 93 -10.07 -4.03 -2.33
N GLN A 94 -9.69 -4.92 -3.23
CA GLN A 94 -8.31 -5.34 -3.41
C GLN A 94 -7.43 -4.14 -3.80
N GLN A 95 -7.84 -3.35 -4.79
CA GLN A 95 -7.11 -2.14 -5.21
C GLN A 95 -6.91 -1.15 -4.07
N ARG A 96 -7.93 -0.92 -3.25
CA ARG A 96 -7.81 -0.06 -2.06
C ARG A 96 -6.84 -0.60 -1.00
N MET A 97 -6.76 -1.92 -0.84
CA MET A 97 -5.81 -2.53 0.10
C MET A 97 -4.38 -2.39 -0.41
N ASP A 98 -4.18 -2.55 -1.71
CA ASP A 98 -2.89 -2.33 -2.36
C ASP A 98 -2.46 -0.87 -2.22
N GLU A 99 -3.36 0.09 -2.47
CA GLU A 99 -3.11 1.52 -2.28
C GLU A 99 -2.71 1.86 -0.82
N LYS A 100 -3.45 1.34 0.17
CA LYS A 100 -3.09 1.54 1.59
C LYS A 100 -1.73 0.95 1.94
N THR A 101 -1.36 -0.15 1.32
CA THR A 101 -0.05 -0.79 1.53
C THR A 101 1.05 0.06 0.92
N LEU A 102 0.85 0.55 -0.31
CA LEU A 102 1.77 1.49 -0.97
C LEU A 102 1.96 2.77 -0.16
N VAL A 103 0.88 3.36 0.37
CA VAL A 103 0.96 4.55 1.23
C VAL A 103 1.77 4.27 2.50
N ARG A 104 1.59 3.09 3.12
CA ARG A 104 2.37 2.71 4.31
C ARG A 104 3.86 2.56 4.01
N GLU A 105 4.20 1.90 2.90
CA GLU A 105 5.60 1.75 2.48
C GLU A 105 6.22 3.11 2.14
N LEU A 106 5.48 3.99 1.45
CA LEU A 106 5.95 5.34 1.14
C LEU A 106 6.19 6.19 2.41
N VAL A 107 5.30 6.09 3.40
CA VAL A 107 5.47 6.76 4.70
C VAL A 107 6.66 6.19 5.46
N ARG A 108 6.93 4.89 5.34
CA ARG A 108 8.07 4.23 5.97
C ARG A 108 9.40 4.62 5.35
N ALA A 109 9.48 4.76 4.02
CA ALA A 109 10.71 5.13 3.32
C ALA A 109 11.12 6.60 3.54
N ARG A 110 10.15 7.51 3.68
CA ARG A 110 10.39 8.95 3.87
C ARG A 110 11.32 9.32 5.05
N PRO A 111 11.18 8.76 6.27
CA PRO A 111 12.10 9.07 7.36
C PRO A 111 13.52 8.57 7.12
N ASP A 112 13.70 7.43 6.45
CA ASP A 112 15.02 6.88 6.14
C ASP A 112 15.79 7.80 5.19
N GLU A 113 15.13 8.30 4.14
CA GLU A 113 15.69 9.31 3.23
C GLU A 113 16.05 10.61 3.97
N LEU A 114 15.21 11.03 4.93
CA LEU A 114 15.45 12.22 5.73
C LEU A 114 16.66 12.05 6.67
N THR A 115 16.84 10.86 7.25
CA THR A 115 18.00 10.55 8.09
C THR A 115 19.30 10.55 7.30
N ASP A 116 19.28 10.02 6.07
CA ASP A 116 20.43 10.07 5.17
C ASP A 116 20.81 11.51 4.80
N MET A 117 19.81 12.36 4.51
CA MET A 117 20.06 13.79 4.27
C MET A 117 20.65 14.50 5.49
N LYS A 118 20.12 14.21 6.69
CA LYS A 118 20.64 14.78 7.93
C LYS A 118 22.12 14.40 8.14
N GLN A 119 22.45 13.13 7.92
CA GLN A 119 23.83 12.65 8.07
C GLN A 119 24.78 13.31 7.06
N LYS A 120 24.34 13.51 5.81
CA LYS A 120 25.12 14.25 4.79
C LYS A 120 25.38 15.70 5.21
N LEU A 121 24.37 16.38 5.77
CA LEU A 121 24.49 17.75 6.28
C LEU A 121 25.49 17.85 7.45
N GLU A 122 25.43 16.92 8.40
CA GLU A 122 26.38 16.88 9.51
C GLU A 122 27.82 16.64 9.02
N THR A 123 27.98 15.76 8.03
CA THR A 123 29.29 15.49 7.42
C THR A 123 29.86 16.73 6.72
N LEU A 124 29.02 17.47 5.99
CA LEU A 124 29.43 18.73 5.34
C LEU A 124 29.81 19.78 6.38
N ASN A 125 29.01 19.95 7.43
CA ASN A 125 29.28 20.91 8.48
C ASN A 125 30.62 20.62 9.19
N GLY A 126 30.92 19.36 9.46
CA GLY A 126 32.21 18.95 10.02
C GLY A 126 33.39 19.26 9.10
N LYS A 127 33.24 19.07 7.77
CA LYS A 127 34.27 19.44 6.79
C LYS A 127 34.49 20.95 6.74
N LEU A 128 33.41 21.74 6.73
CA LEU A 128 33.49 23.20 6.79
C LEU A 128 34.18 23.67 8.08
N GLY A 129 33.87 23.07 9.23
CA GLY A 129 34.53 23.39 10.50
C GLY A 129 36.05 23.15 10.46
N LYS A 130 36.48 22.03 9.87
CA LYS A 130 37.92 21.75 9.67
C LYS A 130 38.56 22.78 8.75
N LEU A 131 37.90 23.13 7.64
CA LEU A 131 38.40 24.13 6.69
C LEU A 131 38.54 25.50 7.37
N LEU A 132 37.56 25.91 8.17
CA LEU A 132 37.58 27.18 8.88
C LEU A 132 38.73 27.23 9.91
N LYS A 133 39.00 26.12 10.61
CA LYS A 133 40.17 25.99 11.49
C LYS A 133 41.48 26.14 10.74
N PHE A 134 41.62 25.48 9.58
CA PHE A 134 42.79 25.65 8.72
C PHE A 134 42.95 27.11 8.27
N GLN A 135 41.87 27.78 7.87
CA GLN A 135 41.93 29.19 7.48
C GLN A 135 42.42 30.09 8.62
N LEU A 136 41.93 29.88 9.84
CA LEU A 136 42.39 30.61 11.03
C LEU A 136 43.86 30.36 11.34
N GLU A 137 44.32 29.11 11.28
CA GLU A 137 45.73 28.75 11.50
C GLU A 137 46.65 29.40 10.45
N PHE A 138 46.23 29.40 9.18
CA PHE A 138 46.95 30.09 8.10
C PHE A 138 46.99 31.60 8.31
N HIS A 139 45.90 32.21 8.77
CA HIS A 139 45.84 33.66 9.01
C HIS A 139 46.82 34.08 10.10
N VAL A 140 46.86 33.36 11.22
CA VAL A 140 47.81 33.62 12.32
C VAL A 140 49.26 33.46 11.85
N LEU A 141 49.56 32.43 11.05
CA LEU A 141 50.92 32.24 10.51
C LEU A 141 51.35 33.36 9.56
N ILE A 142 50.40 33.92 8.79
CA ILE A 142 50.67 35.04 7.89
C ILE A 142 50.93 36.30 8.73
N GLU A 143 50.08 36.61 9.71
CA GLU A 143 50.27 37.75 10.63
C GLU A 143 51.64 37.69 11.33
N ASP A 144 52.02 36.54 11.90
CA ASP A 144 53.34 36.33 12.53
C ASP A 144 54.50 36.56 11.53
N SER A 145 54.32 36.17 10.27
CA SER A 145 55.33 36.33 9.22
C SER A 145 55.47 37.79 8.77
N GLU A 146 54.35 38.52 8.69
CA GLU A 146 54.31 39.94 8.38
C GLU A 146 54.94 40.76 9.51
N GLU A 147 54.61 40.49 10.77
CA GLU A 147 55.24 41.12 11.94
C GLU A 147 56.76 40.95 11.93
N ARG A 148 57.24 39.73 11.63
CA ARG A 148 58.68 39.45 11.50
C ARG A 148 59.32 40.22 10.35
N SER A 149 58.61 40.34 9.22
CA SER A 149 59.08 41.09 8.05
C SER A 149 59.18 42.59 8.35
N TYR A 150 58.18 43.17 9.02
CA TYR A 150 58.18 44.56 9.47
C TYR A 150 59.30 44.81 10.49
N ALA A 151 59.51 43.90 11.44
CA ALA A 151 60.60 44.00 12.42
C ALA A 151 61.98 43.93 11.76
N LEU A 152 62.15 43.07 10.74
CA LEU A 152 63.40 42.96 9.98
C LEU A 152 63.66 44.21 9.12
N ALA A 153 62.62 44.76 8.49
CA ALA A 153 62.70 46.00 7.71
C ALA A 153 63.07 47.20 8.59
N ALA A 154 62.51 47.29 9.81
CA ALA A 154 62.86 48.32 10.78
C ALA A 154 64.30 48.20 11.30
N ALA A 155 64.82 46.97 11.46
CA ALA A 155 66.21 46.74 11.88
C ALA A 155 67.24 47.04 10.76
N LEU A 156 66.81 47.04 9.49
CA LEU A 156 67.66 47.26 8.32
C LEU A 156 67.58 48.68 7.74
N ASP A 157 66.79 49.59 8.32
CA ASP A 157 66.51 50.97 7.82
C ASP A 157 66.20 51.01 6.30
N TYR A 158 65.48 50.01 5.81
CA TYR A 158 65.22 49.83 4.39
C TYR A 158 63.91 50.54 4.00
N LYS A 159 64.01 51.74 3.44
CA LYS A 159 62.91 52.44 2.77
C LYS A 159 62.88 52.04 1.29
N ASP A 160 62.11 51.03 0.93
CA ASP A 160 61.62 50.91 -0.45
C ASP A 160 60.22 50.26 -0.49
N GLU A 161 59.27 50.96 -1.12
CA GLU A 161 57.83 50.68 -1.12
C GLU A 161 57.39 49.66 -2.19
N SER A 162 58.28 48.85 -2.76
CA SER A 162 58.00 48.10 -4.01
C SER A 162 57.79 46.58 -3.88
N VAL A 163 57.76 45.98 -2.68
CA VAL A 163 57.79 44.49 -2.54
C VAL A 163 56.43 43.87 -2.14
N GLN A 164 55.32 44.60 -2.17
CA GLN A 164 54.02 44.05 -1.75
C GLN A 164 53.44 42.99 -2.72
N ASP A 165 53.80 42.98 -4.00
CA ASP A 165 53.14 42.10 -5.00
C ASP A 165 53.74 40.68 -5.12
N GLY A 166 54.97 40.45 -4.66
CA GLY A 166 55.68 39.17 -4.86
C GLY A 166 55.47 38.12 -3.76
N PHE A 167 55.03 38.54 -2.57
CA PHE A 167 55.07 37.71 -1.36
C PHE A 167 53.99 36.63 -1.35
N PHE A 168 52.81 36.93 -1.90
CA PHE A 168 51.67 36.00 -1.93
C PHE A 168 51.90 34.80 -2.86
N GLY A 169 52.55 35.02 -4.02
CA GLY A 169 52.86 33.95 -4.97
C GLY A 169 53.87 32.95 -4.40
N LEU A 170 54.88 33.44 -3.69
CA LEU A 170 55.92 32.63 -3.07
C LEU A 170 55.39 31.80 -1.89
N LEU A 171 54.47 32.36 -1.09
CA LEU A 171 53.77 31.64 -0.04
C LEU A 171 52.84 30.55 -0.58
N LEU A 172 52.09 30.83 -1.65
CA LEU A 172 51.26 29.82 -2.31
C LEU A 172 52.09 28.66 -2.87
N GLU A 173 53.23 28.96 -3.49
CA GLU A 173 54.13 27.95 -4.05
C GLU A 173 54.76 27.07 -2.94
N MET A 174 55.13 27.67 -1.80
CA MET A 174 55.61 26.93 -0.62
C MET A 174 54.54 26.01 -0.03
N VAL A 175 53.28 26.47 0.02
CA VAL A 175 52.15 25.68 0.54
C VAL A 175 51.80 24.52 -0.38
N VAL A 176 51.83 24.72 -1.70
CA VAL A 176 51.60 23.66 -2.69
C VAL A 176 52.68 22.57 -2.60
N ASN A 177 53.94 22.94 -2.35
CA ASN A 177 55.02 21.97 -2.17
C ASN A 177 54.91 21.18 -0.86
N LYS A 178 54.42 21.79 0.23
CA LYS A 178 54.19 21.08 1.50
C LYS A 178 53.00 20.11 1.50
N LEU A 179 52.04 20.29 0.58
CA LEU A 179 50.88 19.41 0.43
C LEU A 179 51.11 18.23 -0.52
N LYS A 180 52.20 18.24 -1.30
CA LYS A 180 52.58 17.18 -2.25
C LYS A 180 53.59 16.16 -1.70
N GLY A 181 54.16 16.40 -0.51
CA GLY A 181 54.99 15.45 0.23
C GLY A 181 54.23 14.84 1.40
#